data_AF-G3A7S5-F1
#
_entry.id   AF-G3A7S5-F1
#
_cell.length_a   1.000
_cell.length_b   1.000
_cell.length_c   1.000
_cell.angle_alpha   90.00
_cell.angle_beta   90.00
_cell.angle_gamma   90.00
#
_symmetry.space_group_name_H-M   'P 1'
#
loop_
_entity.id
_entity.type
_entity.pdbx_description
1 polymer ?
#
loop_
_entity_poly.entity_id
_entity_poly.type
_entity_poly.pdbx_seq_one_letter_code
_entity_poly.pdbx_strand_id
1 'polypeptide(L)'
;MLDAKDSPVGNIAAAYELTLRQREFEISQLTQRNNFFMIFQGVIIGGLVQSSGQAAPVLTFAICGLGFAVSVWQMLMAAGAKFWQVRWERAARQLEVWLLEELKDHAKVFQVFSSDTKFLSGDDEKKLNEVNKTVSRQVDPLTMQPGQIKKWVEEELKNGAKWWQWPVSKLIIGKPSVSRIPIFVGAALAVFWLILLLHTLGWGVPSAENVLHLVPLKK
;
A
#
# COMPACT_ATOMS: atom_id res chain seq x y z
N MET A 1 -23.00 -8.10 15.04
CA MET A 1 -21.68 -7.43 15.19
C MET A 1 -21.30 -7.56 16.66
N LEU A 2 -20.03 -7.80 16.99
CA LEU A 2 -19.57 -7.92 18.38
C LEU A 2 -19.78 -6.59 19.11
N ASP A 3 -20.34 -6.63 20.31
CA ASP A 3 -20.45 -5.46 21.19
C ASP A 3 -19.04 -5.05 21.63
N ALA A 4 -18.80 -3.74 21.73
CA ALA A 4 -17.51 -3.22 22.16
C ALA A 4 -17.16 -3.67 23.60
N LYS A 5 -18.19 -3.98 24.41
CA LYS A 5 -18.06 -4.57 25.75
C LYS A 5 -17.51 -5.99 25.76
N ASP A 6 -17.56 -6.69 24.63
CA ASP A 6 -17.09 -8.08 24.49
C ASP A 6 -15.64 -8.16 23.95
N SER A 7 -14.93 -7.03 23.88
CA SER A 7 -13.55 -7.00 23.38
C SER A 7 -12.59 -7.71 24.36
N PRO A 8 -11.81 -8.72 23.92
CA PRO A 8 -10.84 -9.40 24.77
C PRO A 8 -9.67 -8.51 25.23
N VAL A 9 -9.59 -7.27 24.73
CA VAL A 9 -8.57 -6.26 25.09
C VAL A 9 -9.03 -5.37 26.27
N GLY A 10 -10.26 -5.54 26.76
CA GLY A 10 -10.77 -4.92 28.00
C GLY A 10 -11.17 -3.43 27.90
N ASN A 11 -10.66 -2.65 26.95
CA ASN A 11 -11.01 -1.22 26.77
C ASN A 11 -10.98 -0.81 25.27
N ILE A 12 -11.98 -0.04 24.82
CA ILE A 12 -12.12 0.49 23.46
C ILE A 12 -10.95 1.40 23.09
N ALA A 13 -10.50 2.26 24.00
CA ALA A 13 -9.36 3.15 23.78
C ALA A 13 -8.08 2.34 23.54
N ALA A 14 -7.85 1.28 24.31
CA ALA A 14 -6.70 0.39 24.13
C ALA A 14 -6.78 -0.37 22.80
N ALA A 15 -7.97 -0.85 22.42
CA ALA A 15 -8.18 -1.50 21.12
C ALA A 15 -7.97 -0.53 19.95
N TYR A 16 -8.40 0.72 20.10
CA TYR A 16 -8.18 1.78 19.11
C TYR A 16 -6.69 2.08 18.96
N GLU A 17 -5.98 2.28 20.06
CA GLU A 17 -4.53 2.50 20.07
C GLU A 17 -3.77 1.33 19.43
N LEU A 18 -4.10 0.09 19.81
CA LEU A 18 -3.49 -1.12 19.22
C LEU A 18 -3.73 -1.18 17.71
N THR A 19 -4.91 -0.80 17.25
CA THR A 19 -5.25 -0.78 15.82
C THR A 19 -4.46 0.28 15.06
N LEU A 20 -4.24 1.46 15.65
CA LEU A 20 -3.38 2.49 15.08
C LEU A 20 -1.93 2.03 14.99
N ARG A 21 -1.39 1.43 16.05
CA ARG A 21 -0.04 0.86 16.07
C ARG A 21 0.13 -0.25 15.03
N GLN A 22 -0.84 -1.15 14.90
CA GLN A 22 -0.78 -2.20 13.87
C GLN A 22 -0.79 -1.61 12.46
N ARG A 23 -1.60 -0.57 12.20
CA ARG A 23 -1.62 0.11 10.91
C ARG A 23 -0.26 0.73 10.58
N GLU A 24 0.37 1.41 11.52
CA GLU A 24 1.70 2.00 11.34
C GLU A 24 2.77 0.92 11.10
N PHE A 25 2.73 -0.15 11.89
CA PHE A 25 3.59 -1.32 11.72
C PHE A 25 3.47 -1.89 10.30
N GLU A 26 2.25 -2.14 9.80
CA GLU A 26 2.03 -2.66 8.45
C GLU A 26 2.53 -1.73 7.35
N ILE A 27 2.36 -0.40 7.51
CA ILE A 27 2.88 0.59 6.55
C ILE A 27 4.41 0.55 6.51
N SER A 28 5.06 0.46 7.67
CA SER A 28 6.53 0.36 7.76
C SER A 28 7.04 -0.93 7.11
N GLN A 29 6.37 -2.05 7.37
CA GLN A 29 6.70 -3.36 6.81
C GLN A 29 6.49 -3.40 5.29
N LEU A 30 5.42 -2.79 4.78
CA LEU A 30 5.20 -2.64 3.35
C LEU A 30 6.34 -1.88 2.68
N THR A 31 6.77 -0.76 3.28
CA THR A 31 7.88 0.04 2.76
C THR A 31 9.18 -0.77 2.75
N GLN A 32 9.49 -1.46 3.84
CA GLN A 32 10.67 -2.31 3.96
C GLN A 32 10.67 -3.45 2.93
N ARG A 33 9.57 -4.21 2.82
CA ARG A 33 9.45 -5.30 1.85
C ARG A 33 9.51 -4.81 0.41
N ASN A 34 8.84 -3.70 0.09
CA ASN A 34 8.88 -3.15 -1.26
C ASN A 34 10.30 -2.66 -1.63
N ASN A 35 11.00 -2.01 -0.71
CA ASN A 35 12.37 -1.57 -0.95
C ASN A 35 13.32 -2.75 -1.19
N PHE A 36 13.14 -3.87 -0.47
CA PHE A 36 13.89 -5.09 -0.72
C PHE A 36 13.71 -5.59 -2.16
N PHE A 37 12.45 -5.72 -2.62
CA PHE A 37 12.18 -6.13 -4.01
C PHE A 37 12.81 -5.17 -5.02
N MET A 38 12.68 -3.86 -4.81
CA MET A 38 13.24 -2.85 -5.70
C MET A 38 14.77 -2.92 -5.81
N ILE A 39 15.46 -3.05 -4.68
CA ILE A 39 16.93 -3.17 -4.65
C ILE A 39 17.37 -4.48 -5.31
N PHE A 40 16.72 -5.59 -4.97
CA PHE A 40 17.04 -6.90 -5.54
C PHE A 40 16.86 -6.91 -7.06
N GLN A 41 15.74 -6.34 -7.55
CA GLN A 41 15.51 -6.11 -8.97
C GLN A 41 16.62 -5.27 -9.61
N GLY A 42 17.04 -4.18 -8.96
CA GLY A 42 18.14 -3.34 -9.41
C GLY A 42 19.47 -4.11 -9.53
N VAL A 43 19.78 -4.99 -8.58
CA VAL A 43 20.98 -5.85 -8.61
C VAL A 43 20.91 -6.84 -9.77
N ILE A 44 19.76 -7.49 -10.00
CA ILE A 44 19.58 -8.41 -11.14
C ILE A 44 19.77 -7.67 -12.47
N ILE A 45 19.16 -6.49 -12.62
CA ILE A 45 19.32 -5.66 -13.84
C ILE A 45 20.79 -5.27 -14.01
N GLY A 46 21.45 -4.80 -12.95
CA GLY A 46 22.86 -4.43 -12.99
C GLY A 46 23.77 -5.59 -13.39
N GLY A 47 23.54 -6.78 -12.83
CA GLY A 47 24.27 -8.00 -13.20
C GLY A 47 24.00 -8.44 -14.65
N LEU A 48 22.78 -8.30 -15.13
CA LEU A 48 22.43 -8.58 -16.53
C LEU A 48 23.15 -7.63 -17.50
N VAL A 49 23.14 -6.33 -17.20
CA VAL A 49 23.83 -5.31 -18.02
C VAL A 49 25.34 -5.50 -17.98
N GLN A 50 25.92 -5.86 -16.83
CA GLN A 50 27.35 -6.12 -16.73
C GLN A 50 27.78 -7.39 -17.47
N SER A 51 26.91 -8.40 -17.55
CA SER A 51 27.20 -9.68 -18.20
C SER A 51 26.88 -9.73 -19.70
N SER A 52 26.35 -8.64 -20.28
CA SER A 52 25.91 -8.59 -21.68
C SER A 52 27.05 -8.90 -22.66
N GLY A 53 27.11 -10.15 -23.12
CA GLY A 53 28.08 -10.64 -24.11
C GLY A 53 29.02 -11.77 -23.64
N GLN A 54 29.05 -12.09 -22.34
CA GLN A 54 29.95 -13.13 -21.79
C GLN A 54 29.23 -14.28 -21.07
N ALA A 55 27.98 -14.08 -20.65
CA ALA A 55 27.21 -15.13 -19.97
C ALA A 55 26.65 -16.16 -20.95
N ALA A 56 26.60 -17.42 -20.50
CA ALA A 56 25.94 -18.49 -21.25
C ALA A 56 24.44 -18.17 -21.44
N PRO A 57 23.84 -18.46 -22.61
CA PRO A 57 22.43 -18.13 -22.89
C PRO A 57 21.43 -18.68 -21.86
N VAL A 58 21.73 -19.87 -21.31
CA VAL A 58 20.92 -20.50 -20.24
C VAL A 58 20.92 -19.65 -18.97
N LEU A 59 22.05 -19.05 -18.62
CA LEU A 59 22.16 -18.18 -17.45
C LEU A 59 21.34 -16.89 -17.64
N THR A 60 21.41 -16.29 -18.84
CA THR A 60 20.60 -15.12 -19.19
C THR A 60 19.11 -15.41 -19.13
N PHE A 61 18.66 -16.56 -19.66
CA PHE A 61 17.28 -17.02 -19.55
C PHE A 61 16.84 -17.17 -18.09
N ALA A 62 17.67 -17.82 -17.25
CA ALA A 62 17.38 -18.01 -15.83
C ALA A 62 17.29 -16.69 -15.05
N ILE A 63 18.18 -15.73 -15.33
CA ILE A 63 18.18 -14.39 -14.72
C ILE A 63 16.91 -13.63 -15.12
N CYS A 64 16.52 -13.65 -16.39
CA CYS A 64 15.29 -13.01 -16.85
C CYS A 64 14.04 -13.65 -16.23
N GLY A 65 14.01 -14.99 -16.11
CA GLY A 65 12.93 -15.72 -15.45
C GLY A 65 12.81 -15.38 -13.96
N LEU A 66 13.95 -15.28 -13.27
CA LEU A 66 14.00 -14.85 -11.88
C LEU A 66 13.50 -13.41 -11.72
N GLY A 67 13.95 -12.49 -12.56
CA GLY A 67 13.48 -11.09 -12.56
C GLY A 67 11.97 -10.98 -12.76
N PHE A 68 11.41 -11.77 -13.68
CA PHE A 68 9.96 -11.87 -13.90
C PHE A 68 9.23 -12.38 -12.64
N ALA A 69 9.65 -13.51 -12.08
CA ALA A 69 9.04 -14.10 -10.90
C ALA A 69 9.06 -13.14 -9.70
N VAL A 70 10.19 -12.48 -9.45
CA VAL A 70 10.35 -11.50 -8.37
C VAL A 70 9.43 -10.29 -8.58
N SER A 71 9.21 -9.85 -9.82
CA SER A 71 8.30 -8.74 -10.13
C SER A 71 6.85 -9.10 -9.82
N VAL A 72 6.45 -10.33 -10.15
CA VAL A 72 5.12 -10.86 -9.81
C VAL A 72 4.95 -10.97 -8.29
N TRP A 73 5.95 -11.49 -7.57
CA TRP A 73 5.88 -11.56 -6.10
C TRP A 73 5.81 -10.17 -5.45
N GLN A 74 6.55 -9.18 -5.96
CA GLN A 74 6.45 -7.80 -5.50
C GLN A 74 5.01 -7.27 -5.65
N MET A 75 4.40 -7.51 -6.81
CA MET A 75 3.02 -7.10 -7.10
C MET A 75 2.02 -7.78 -6.16
N LEU A 76 2.13 -9.09 -5.95
CA LEU A 76 1.26 -9.86 -5.05
C LEU A 76 1.39 -9.40 -3.60
N MET A 77 2.62 -9.17 -3.13
CA MET A 77 2.90 -8.65 -1.79
C MET A 77 2.26 -7.28 -1.59
N ALA A 78 2.42 -6.37 -2.56
CA ALA A 78 1.83 -5.03 -2.48
C ALA A 78 0.29 -5.05 -2.54
N ALA A 79 -0.29 -5.94 -3.35
CA ALA A 79 -1.74 -6.15 -3.41
C ALA A 79 -2.29 -6.69 -2.08
N GLY A 80 -1.63 -7.68 -1.48
CA GLY A 80 -1.98 -8.20 -0.16
C GLY A 80 -1.90 -7.15 0.93
N ALA A 81 -0.84 -6.33 0.92
CA ALA A 81 -0.70 -5.22 1.86
C ALA A 81 -1.82 -4.17 1.67
N LYS A 82 -2.25 -3.89 0.43
CA LYS A 82 -3.37 -2.97 0.18
C LYS A 82 -4.67 -3.50 0.79
N PHE A 83 -4.94 -4.80 0.65
CA PHE A 83 -6.12 -5.43 1.25
C PHE A 83 -6.14 -5.23 2.77
N TRP A 84 -5.05 -5.60 3.45
CA TRP A 84 -4.94 -5.46 4.90
C TRP A 84 -4.99 -3.99 5.34
N GLN A 85 -4.35 -3.08 4.62
CA GLN A 85 -4.43 -1.64 4.87
C GLN A 85 -5.89 -1.14 4.88
N VAL A 86 -6.68 -1.52 3.87
CA VAL A 86 -8.11 -1.13 3.79
C VAL A 86 -8.90 -1.72 4.95
N ARG A 87 -8.61 -2.98 5.33
CA ARG A 87 -9.25 -3.61 6.49
C ARG A 87 -8.94 -2.84 7.78
N TRP A 88 -7.68 -2.49 8.02
CA TRP A 88 -7.27 -1.78 9.24
C TRP A 88 -7.82 -0.36 9.28
N GLU A 89 -7.86 0.34 8.14
CA GLU A 89 -8.52 1.64 8.02
C GLU A 89 -10.02 1.56 8.34
N ARG A 90 -10.68 0.43 8.03
CA ARG A 90 -12.08 0.20 8.43
C ARG A 90 -12.21 -0.11 9.91
N ALA A 91 -11.35 -0.96 10.46
CA ALA A 91 -11.35 -1.30 11.88
C ALA A 91 -11.10 -0.08 12.78
N ALA A 92 -10.13 0.77 12.41
CA ALA A 92 -9.83 2.01 13.12
C ALA A 92 -11.05 2.96 13.14
N ARG A 93 -11.72 3.15 11.99
CA ARG A 93 -12.95 3.95 11.90
C ARG A 93 -14.05 3.42 12.80
N GLN A 94 -14.28 2.12 12.79
CA GLN A 94 -15.33 1.50 13.60
C GLN A 94 -15.06 1.68 15.11
N LEU A 95 -13.81 1.46 15.53
CA LEU A 95 -13.41 1.68 16.92
C LEU A 95 -13.51 3.15 17.32
N GLU A 96 -13.18 4.07 16.41
CA GLU A 96 -13.37 5.51 16.66
C GLU A 96 -14.84 5.86 16.86
N VAL A 97 -15.76 5.31 16.06
CA VAL A 97 -17.20 5.53 16.25
C VAL A 97 -17.65 5.08 17.63
N TRP A 98 -17.21 3.91 18.09
CA TRP A 98 -17.53 3.41 19.42
C TRP A 98 -16.90 4.27 20.53
N LEU A 99 -15.68 4.75 20.32
CA LEU A 99 -15.00 5.65 21.26
C LEU A 99 -15.74 7.00 21.36
N LEU A 100 -16.20 7.55 20.24
CA LEU A 100 -16.98 8.80 20.22
C LEU A 100 -18.36 8.62 20.88
N GLU A 101 -18.96 7.43 20.74
CA GLU A 101 -20.21 7.07 21.43
C GLU A 101 -20.00 6.99 22.95
N GLU A 102 -18.89 6.39 23.41
CA GLU A 102 -18.53 6.33 24.84
C GLU A 102 -18.19 7.71 25.41
N LEU A 103 -17.54 8.56 24.60
CA LEU A 103 -17.15 9.92 24.99
C LEU A 103 -18.21 10.99 24.67
N LYS A 104 -19.46 10.59 24.36
CA LYS A 104 -20.52 11.51 23.92
C LYS A 104 -20.81 12.66 24.89
N ASP A 105 -20.62 12.44 26.18
CA ASP A 105 -20.91 13.41 27.24
C ASP A 105 -19.69 14.28 27.61
N HIS A 106 -18.50 13.99 27.06
CA HIS A 106 -17.29 14.79 27.29
C HIS A 106 -17.35 16.13 26.54
N ALA A 107 -16.85 17.20 27.14
CA ALA A 107 -16.93 18.54 26.56
C ALA A 107 -16.23 18.69 25.19
N LYS A 108 -15.16 17.93 24.96
CA LYS A 108 -14.39 17.93 23.71
C LYS A 108 -13.95 16.52 23.36
N VAL A 109 -14.04 16.17 22.08
CA VAL A 109 -13.52 14.92 21.54
C VAL A 109 -12.88 15.19 20.19
N PHE A 110 -11.87 14.42 19.83
CA PHE A 110 -11.18 14.58 18.57
C PHE A 110 -11.67 13.52 17.57
N GLN A 111 -12.09 13.98 16.39
CA GLN A 111 -12.54 13.13 15.30
C GLN A 111 -11.46 13.06 14.22
N VAL A 112 -10.91 11.88 13.97
CA VAL A 112 -9.78 11.66 13.05
C VAL A 112 -10.27 11.05 11.72
N PHE A 113 -10.97 9.91 11.76
CA PHE A 113 -11.23 9.09 10.56
C PHE A 113 -12.69 9.07 10.11
N SER A 114 -13.62 9.37 11.00
CA SER A 114 -15.08 9.31 10.79
C SER A 114 -15.69 10.62 10.32
N SER A 115 -14.87 11.65 10.05
CA SER A 115 -15.38 12.96 9.61
C SER A 115 -15.91 12.97 8.17
N ASP A 116 -15.47 12.00 7.35
CA ASP A 116 -15.92 11.83 5.97
C ASP A 116 -16.94 10.68 5.88
N THR A 117 -18.21 11.06 5.70
CA THR A 117 -19.35 10.12 5.68
C THR A 117 -19.29 9.13 4.52
N LYS A 118 -18.53 9.42 3.46
CA LYS A 118 -18.32 8.48 2.34
C LYS A 118 -17.75 7.14 2.79
N PHE A 119 -17.05 7.16 3.92
CA PHE A 119 -16.36 6.01 4.49
C PHE A 119 -17.15 5.36 5.64
N LEU A 120 -18.29 5.90 6.03
CA LEU A 120 -19.10 5.33 7.11
C LEU A 120 -20.11 4.32 6.57
N SER A 121 -20.44 3.33 7.41
CA SER A 121 -21.64 2.54 7.19
C SER A 121 -22.88 3.39 7.52
N GLY A 122 -24.03 3.09 6.93
CA GLY A 122 -25.28 3.78 7.27
C GLY A 122 -25.64 3.66 8.75
N ASP A 123 -25.25 2.56 9.40
CA ASP A 123 -25.45 2.37 10.85
C ASP A 123 -24.47 3.23 11.68
N ASP A 124 -23.22 3.35 11.25
CA ASP A 124 -22.21 4.19 11.92
C ASP A 124 -22.60 5.67 11.82
N GLU A 125 -23.09 6.11 10.67
CA GLU A 125 -23.58 7.47 10.46
C GLU A 125 -24.80 7.78 11.33
N LYS A 126 -25.74 6.83 11.49
CA LYS A 126 -26.86 6.98 12.43
C LYS A 126 -26.39 7.14 13.86
N LYS A 127 -25.45 6.30 14.31
CA LYS A 127 -24.86 6.39 15.66
C LYS A 127 -24.22 7.73 15.92
N LEU A 128 -23.39 8.23 15.00
CA LEU A 128 -22.75 9.52 15.17
C LEU A 128 -23.75 10.69 15.13
N ASN A 129 -24.82 10.58 14.33
CA ASN A 129 -25.93 11.54 14.36
C ASN A 129 -26.67 11.54 15.70
N GLU A 130 -26.80 10.40 16.37
CA GLU A 130 -27.35 10.32 17.73
C GLU A 130 -26.40 10.94 18.75
N VAL A 131 -25.09 10.68 18.65
CA VAL A 131 -24.06 11.33 19.47
C VAL A 131 -24.17 12.85 19.33
N ASN A 132 -24.30 13.38 18.12
CA ASN A 132 -24.43 14.82 17.87
C ASN A 132 -25.66 15.49 18.50
N LYS A 133 -26.65 14.72 18.97
CA LYS A 133 -27.83 15.26 19.67
C LYS A 133 -27.58 15.47 21.17
N THR A 134 -26.48 14.97 21.73
CA THR A 134 -26.18 15.14 23.17
C THR A 134 -25.87 16.61 23.49
N VAL A 135 -26.08 16.99 24.75
CA VAL A 135 -25.88 18.37 25.22
C VAL A 135 -24.43 18.83 24.98
N SER A 136 -23.45 17.97 25.26
CA SER A 136 -22.03 18.27 25.05
C SER A 136 -21.68 18.53 23.57
N ARG A 137 -22.42 17.94 22.63
CA ARG A 137 -22.20 18.09 21.18
C ARG A 137 -22.88 19.31 20.57
N GLN A 138 -23.72 20.02 21.32
CA GLN A 138 -24.24 21.32 20.87
C GLN A 138 -23.15 22.40 20.84
N VAL A 139 -22.17 22.30 21.74
CA VAL A 139 -21.04 23.23 21.83
C VAL A 139 -19.92 22.84 20.86
N ASP A 140 -19.72 21.54 20.65
CA ASP A 140 -18.66 20.97 19.81
C ASP A 140 -19.19 19.80 18.97
N PRO A 141 -19.91 20.08 17.86
CA PRO A 141 -20.54 19.06 17.04
C PRO A 141 -19.52 18.28 16.22
N LEU A 142 -19.73 16.97 16.08
CA LEU A 142 -18.95 16.13 15.17
C LEU A 142 -19.19 16.57 13.73
N THR A 143 -18.11 16.68 12.96
CA THR A 143 -18.17 17.12 11.57
C THR A 143 -18.41 15.92 10.68
N MET A 144 -19.58 15.83 10.04
CA MET A 144 -19.93 14.69 9.19
C MET A 144 -20.35 15.18 7.81
N GLN A 145 -19.40 15.28 6.89
CA GLN A 145 -19.68 15.69 5.51
C GLN A 145 -18.99 14.76 4.50
N PRO A 146 -19.64 14.44 3.36
CA PRO A 146 -19.03 13.62 2.34
C PRO A 146 -17.86 14.37 1.68
N GLY A 147 -16.70 13.71 1.59
CA GLY A 147 -15.49 14.26 0.99
C GLY A 147 -14.81 15.35 1.82
N GLN A 148 -15.14 15.48 3.10
CA GLN A 148 -14.62 16.54 3.98
C GLN A 148 -13.09 16.56 4.03
N ILE A 149 -12.46 15.38 4.15
CA ILE A 149 -11.01 15.25 4.19
C ILE A 149 -10.37 15.84 2.92
N LYS A 150 -10.99 15.62 1.75
CA LYS A 150 -10.49 16.15 0.48
C LYS A 150 -10.59 17.68 0.45
N LYS A 151 -11.69 18.24 0.95
CA LYS A 151 -11.88 19.69 1.02
C LYS A 151 -10.85 20.36 1.91
N TRP A 152 -10.63 19.84 3.13
CA TRP A 152 -9.61 20.37 4.05
C TRP A 152 -8.22 20.36 3.42
N VAL A 153 -7.83 19.27 2.77
CA VAL A 153 -6.55 19.19 2.06
C VAL A 153 -6.49 20.19 0.90
N GLU A 154 -7.58 20.38 0.16
CA GLU A 154 -7.63 21.36 -0.94
C GLU A 154 -7.53 22.81 -0.45
N GLU A 155 -8.15 23.14 0.69
CA GLU A 155 -8.09 24.47 1.31
C GLU A 155 -6.67 24.77 1.82
N GLU A 156 -6.07 23.84 2.54
CA GLU A 156 -4.68 23.97 3.03
C GLU A 156 -3.68 24.13 1.88
N LEU A 157 -3.83 23.33 0.82
CA LEU A 157 -2.97 23.43 -0.35
C LEU A 157 -3.15 24.74 -1.13
N LYS A 158 -4.32 25.38 -1.09
CA LYS A 158 -4.56 26.68 -1.73
C LYS A 158 -4.00 27.83 -0.92
N ASN A 159 -4.10 27.79 0.41
CA ASN A 159 -3.68 28.87 1.30
C ASN A 159 -2.15 29.12 1.28
N GLY A 160 -1.35 28.16 0.80
CA GLY A 160 0.11 28.30 0.64
C GLY A 160 0.64 28.27 -0.80
N ALA A 161 -0.21 28.16 -1.82
CA ALA A 161 0.25 27.80 -3.17
C ALA A 161 0.77 28.99 -4.00
N LYS A 162 2.06 28.89 -4.38
CA LYS A 162 2.59 29.60 -5.56
C LYS A 162 2.16 28.84 -6.82
N TRP A 163 2.07 29.53 -7.96
CA TRP A 163 1.59 28.92 -9.22
C TRP A 163 2.39 27.68 -9.67
N TRP A 164 3.69 27.62 -9.37
CA TRP A 164 4.56 26.46 -9.67
C TRP A 164 4.24 25.22 -8.83
N GLN A 165 3.55 25.37 -7.69
CA GLN A 165 3.18 24.27 -6.80
C GLN A 165 1.87 23.60 -7.23
N TRP A 166 1.11 24.24 -8.14
CA TRP A 166 -0.15 23.71 -8.67
C TRP A 166 -0.08 22.25 -9.17
N PRO A 167 0.91 21.83 -10.00
CA PRO A 167 1.02 20.44 -10.42
C PRO A 167 1.27 19.48 -9.25
N VAL A 168 2.07 19.89 -8.25
CA VAL A 168 2.35 19.08 -7.06
C VAL A 168 1.10 18.95 -6.19
N SER A 169 0.37 20.05 -5.95
CA SER A 169 -0.90 20.03 -5.23
C SER A 169 -1.92 19.11 -5.89
N LYS A 170 -1.99 19.10 -7.23
CA LYS A 170 -2.86 18.18 -7.98
C LYS A 170 -2.49 16.70 -7.77
N LEU A 171 -1.19 16.39 -7.68
CA LEU A 171 -0.72 15.03 -7.35
C LEU A 171 -1.10 14.65 -5.91
N ILE A 172 -0.94 15.55 -4.95
CA ILE A 172 -1.30 15.31 -3.54
C ILE A 172 -2.81 15.02 -3.42
N ILE A 173 -3.66 15.83 -4.06
CA ILE A 173 -5.13 15.65 -4.07
C ILE A 173 -5.52 14.32 -4.73
N GLY A 174 -4.76 13.86 -5.73
CA GLY A 174 -4.92 12.56 -6.35
C GLY A 174 -4.75 11.37 -5.40
N LYS A 175 -4.24 11.61 -4.17
CA LYS A 175 -4.03 10.62 -3.10
C LYS A 175 -3.31 9.36 -3.62
N PRO A 176 -2.08 9.51 -4.15
CA PRO A 176 -1.27 8.36 -4.52
C PRO A 176 -1.12 7.45 -3.31
N SER A 177 -1.58 6.21 -3.44
CA SER A 177 -1.57 5.25 -2.34
C SER A 177 -0.19 4.63 -2.24
N VAL A 178 0.41 4.67 -1.05
CA VAL A 178 1.72 4.07 -0.72
C VAL A 178 1.80 2.60 -1.16
N SER A 179 0.68 1.89 -1.14
CA SER A 179 0.52 0.50 -1.58
C SER A 179 0.20 0.31 -3.06
N ARG A 180 -0.32 1.31 -3.78
CA ARG A 180 -0.65 1.16 -5.23
C ARG A 180 0.57 1.35 -6.11
N ILE A 181 1.48 2.26 -5.74
CA ILE A 181 2.70 2.53 -6.51
C ILE A 181 3.54 1.24 -6.67
N PRO A 182 3.87 0.49 -5.60
CA PRO A 182 4.52 -0.81 -5.70
C PRO A 182 3.86 -1.82 -6.66
N ILE A 183 2.53 -1.85 -6.72
CA ILE A 183 1.79 -2.74 -7.62
C ILE A 183 2.09 -2.37 -9.08
N PHE A 184 1.98 -1.08 -9.41
CA PHE A 184 2.26 -0.62 -10.76
C PHE A 184 3.74 -0.80 -11.15
N VAL A 185 4.66 -0.55 -10.22
CA VAL A 185 6.09 -0.74 -10.46
C VAL A 185 6.40 -2.23 -10.67
N GLY A 186 5.87 -3.12 -9.83
CA GLY A 186 6.00 -4.57 -10.03
C GLY A 186 5.41 -5.04 -11.35
N ALA A 187 4.25 -4.51 -11.76
CA ALA A 187 3.66 -4.82 -13.07
C ALA A 187 4.52 -4.34 -14.24
N ALA A 188 5.06 -3.12 -14.16
CA ALA A 188 5.94 -2.58 -15.19
C ALA A 188 7.24 -3.40 -15.32
N LEU A 189 7.84 -3.77 -14.19
CA LEU A 189 9.03 -4.64 -14.16
C LEU A 189 8.70 -6.04 -14.69
N ALA A 190 7.53 -6.60 -14.38
CA ALA A 190 7.11 -7.89 -14.92
C ALA A 190 7.00 -7.85 -16.45
N VAL A 191 6.44 -6.77 -17.03
CA VAL A 191 6.41 -6.58 -18.49
C VAL A 191 7.83 -6.46 -19.05
N PHE A 192 8.69 -5.65 -18.42
CA PHE A 192 10.09 -5.50 -18.83
C PHE A 192 10.82 -6.86 -18.86
N TRP A 193 10.72 -7.65 -17.79
CA TRP A 193 11.35 -8.96 -17.71
C TRP A 193 10.75 -9.98 -18.67
N LEU A 194 9.43 -9.91 -18.91
CA LEU A 194 8.78 -10.78 -19.88
C LEU A 194 9.31 -10.51 -21.29
N ILE A 195 9.49 -9.25 -21.68
CA ILE A 195 10.07 -8.90 -22.98
C ILE A 195 11.49 -9.48 -23.11
N LEU A 196 12.33 -9.33 -22.08
CA LEU A 196 13.68 -9.90 -22.08
C LEU A 196 13.68 -11.42 -22.13
N LEU A 197 12.79 -12.06 -21.39
CA LEU A 197 12.63 -13.52 -21.37
C LEU A 197 12.20 -14.06 -22.73
N LEU A 198 11.23 -13.42 -23.39
CA LEU A 198 10.80 -13.78 -24.74
C LEU A 198 11.94 -13.60 -25.76
N HIS A 199 12.76 -12.56 -25.61
CA HIS A 199 13.93 -12.38 -26.47
C HIS A 199 14.95 -13.51 -26.29
N THR A 200 15.14 -14.03 -25.07
CA THR A 200 16.05 -15.17 -24.86
C THR A 200 15.56 -16.47 -25.49
N LEU A 201 14.24 -16.66 -25.63
CA LEU A 201 13.65 -17.83 -26.30
C LEU A 201 13.85 -17.79 -27.83
N GLY A 202 13.89 -16.60 -28.44
CA GLY A 202 14.12 -16.44 -29.87
C GLY A 202 15.52 -16.87 -30.35
N TRP A 203 16.46 -17.10 -29.43
CA TRP A 203 17.82 -17.56 -29.72
C TRP A 203 18.03 -19.06 -29.41
N GLY A 204 16.96 -19.77 -29.03
CA GLY A 204 16.99 -21.15 -28.55
C GLY A 204 16.64 -22.22 -29.57
N VAL A 205 17.27 -22.22 -30.77
CA VAL A 205 17.48 -23.48 -31.49
C VAL A 205 18.96 -23.87 -31.32
N PRO A 206 19.31 -24.66 -30.30
CA PRO A 206 20.66 -25.17 -30.17
C PRO A 206 20.84 -26.32 -31.18
N SER A 207 21.78 -26.17 -32.11
CA SER A 207 22.37 -27.35 -32.76
C SER A 207 23.00 -28.23 -31.67
N ALA A 208 22.73 -29.53 -31.72
CA ALA A 208 23.08 -30.52 -30.69
C ALA A 208 24.60 -30.68 -30.42
N GLU A 209 25.46 -29.95 -31.13
CA GLU A 209 26.91 -30.07 -31.05
C GLU A 209 27.54 -29.38 -29.83
N ASN A 210 26.89 -28.37 -29.24
CA ASN A 210 27.49 -27.58 -28.15
C ASN A 210 27.28 -28.15 -26.74
N VAL A 211 26.52 -29.24 -26.60
CA VAL A 211 26.26 -29.88 -25.30
C VAL A 211 27.34 -30.93 -24.96
N LEU A 212 28.15 -31.37 -25.93
CA LEU A 212 29.07 -32.51 -25.78
C LEU A 212 30.56 -32.19 -25.75
N HIS A 213 30.96 -30.91 -25.68
CA HIS A 213 32.35 -30.54 -25.37
C HIS A 213 32.61 -30.54 -23.86
N LEU A 214 32.39 -31.70 -23.22
CA LEU A 214 33.07 -32.02 -21.95
C LEU A 214 34.54 -32.31 -22.28
N VAL A 215 35.38 -31.31 -22.04
CA VAL A 215 36.80 -31.39 -21.62
C VAL A 215 37.60 -32.56 -22.21
N PRO A 216 38.47 -32.35 -23.22
CA PRO A 216 39.50 -33.34 -23.51
C PRO A 216 40.49 -33.40 -22.32
N LEU A 217 40.56 -34.56 -21.67
CA LEU A 217 41.65 -34.92 -20.77
C LEU A 217 42.97 -34.74 -21.52
N LYS A 218 43.82 -33.82 -21.04
CA LYS A 218 45.21 -33.69 -21.47
C LYS A 218 45.91 -35.03 -21.24
N LYS A 219 46.51 -35.58 -22.31
CA LYS A 219 47.64 -36.52 -22.20
C LYS A 219 48.92 -35.74 -21.95
#